data_AF-A0AAD8NXN3-F1
#
_entry.id   AF-A0AAD8NXN3-F1
#
_cell.length_a   1.000
_cell.length_b   1.000
_cell.length_c   1.000
_cell.angle_alpha   90.00
_cell.angle_beta   90.00
_cell.angle_gamma   90.00
#
_symmetry.space_group_name_H-M   'P 1'
#
loop_
_entity.id
_entity.type
_entity.pdbx_description
1 polymer ?
#
loop_
_entity_poly.entity_id
_entity_poly.type
_entity_poly.pdbx_seq_one_letter_code
_entity_poly.pdbx_strand_id
1 'polypeptide(L)'
;MYELILQDSTGHIIQLFLYDNHHNIPYMPTRRAILQNDVIYVSFNKLVRQPTMNILRSTEFTSVVIEPNIPEARNIGFKMRSCDPCQCIVNK
;
A
#
# COMPACT_ATOMS: atom_id res chain seq x y z
N MET A 1 4.84 -4.02 12.83
CA MET A 1 3.56 -3.64 12.17
C MET A 1 3.76 -2.36 11.39
N TYR A 2 3.30 -2.32 10.13
CA TYR A 2 3.22 -1.12 9.32
C TYR A 2 1.78 -0.65 9.19
N GLU A 3 1.57 0.65 9.32
CA GLU A 3 0.30 1.30 9.05
C GLU A 3 0.47 2.15 7.79
N LEU A 4 -0.24 1.76 6.73
CA LEU A 4 -0.12 2.37 5.41
C LEU A 4 -1.44 3.04 5.03
N ILE A 5 -1.34 4.24 4.51
CA ILE A 5 -2.45 4.93 3.84
C ILE A 5 -2.22 4.75 2.34
N LEU A 6 -3.04 3.92 1.72
CA LEU A 6 -2.96 3.64 0.29
C LEU A 6 -3.98 4.50 -0.44
N GLN A 7 -3.59 5.04 -1.59
CA GLN A 7 -4.47 5.75 -2.50
C GLN A 7 -4.47 5.04 -3.85
N ASP A 8 -5.66 4.72 -4.36
CA ASP A 8 -5.78 4.15 -5.70
C ASP A 8 -5.80 5.22 -6.80
N SER A 9 -5.85 4.78 -8.05
CA SER A 9 -5.83 5.70 -9.21
C SER A 9 -7.10 6.55 -9.39
N THR A 10 -8.13 6.32 -8.57
CA THR A 10 -9.39 7.09 -8.54
C THR A 10 -9.45 8.07 -7.37
N GLY A 11 -8.42 8.09 -6.53
CA GLY A 11 -8.33 8.97 -5.36
C GLY A 11 -8.96 8.39 -4.09
N HIS A 12 -9.52 7.18 -4.14
CA HIS A 12 -10.03 6.52 -2.93
C HIS A 12 -8.88 6.14 -2.01
N ILE A 13 -9.07 6.45 -0.72
CA ILE A 13 -8.11 6.16 0.34
C ILE A 13 -8.56 4.92 1.10
N ILE A 14 -7.63 4.00 1.33
CA ILE A 14 -7.84 2.84 2.18
C ILE A 14 -6.66 2.67 3.13
N GLN A 15 -6.95 2.38 4.40
CA GLN A 15 -5.92 2.11 5.38
C GLN A 15 -5.58 0.62 5.38
N LEU A 16 -4.30 0.29 5.41
CA LEU A 16 -3.77 -1.07 5.46
C LEU A 16 -2.88 -1.26 6.69
N PHE A 17 -3.20 -2.27 7.50
CA PHE A 17 -2.34 -2.74 8.58
C PHE A 17 -1.60 -4.00 8.13
N LEU A 18 -0.28 -3.90 7.96
CA LEU A 18 0.60 -5.03 7.67
C LEU A 18 1.32 -5.47 8.94
N TYR A 19 0.99 -6.65 9.44
CA TYR A 19 1.72 -7.26 10.54
C TYR A 19 2.94 -8.00 9.99
N ASP A 20 4.11 -7.68 10.54
CA ASP A 20 5.44 -8.17 10.14
C ASP A 20 5.80 -9.53 10.76
N ASN A 21 4.88 -10.12 11.51
CA ASN A 21 5.01 -11.45 12.09
C ASN A 21 4.71 -12.58 11.07
N HIS A 22 4.34 -12.23 9.84
CA HIS A 22 4.06 -13.19 8.77
C HIS A 22 5.35 -13.53 8.01
N HIS A 23 5.66 -14.82 7.90
CA HIS A 23 6.87 -15.31 7.22
C HIS A 23 6.95 -14.86 5.75
N ASN A 24 5.80 -14.59 5.13
CA ASN A 24 5.67 -14.19 3.73
C ASN A 24 5.85 -12.67 3.50
N ILE A 25 6.12 -11.89 4.56
CA ILE A 25 6.34 -10.46 4.46
C ILE A 25 7.81 -10.18 4.81
N PRO A 26 8.68 -9.98 3.81
CA PRO A 26 10.09 -9.71 4.08
C PRO A 26 10.23 -8.32 4.72
N TYR A 27 10.58 -8.28 6.02
CA TYR A 27 10.57 -7.05 6.82
C TYR A 27 11.43 -5.93 6.21
N MET A 28 12.73 -6.20 5.99
CA MET A 28 13.66 -5.17 5.52
C MET A 28 13.34 -4.65 4.10
N PRO A 29 13.09 -5.52 3.10
CA PRO A 29 12.65 -5.07 1.78
C PRO A 29 11.35 -4.27 1.82
N THR A 30 10.34 -4.75 2.54
CA THR A 30 9.03 -4.06 2.65
C THR A 30 9.19 -2.68 3.29
N ARG A 31 9.96 -2.57 4.37
CA ARG A 31 10.26 -1.29 5.02
C ARG A 31 10.93 -0.30 4.07
N ARG A 32 11.91 -0.77 3.29
CA ARG A 32 12.61 0.07 2.32
C ARG A 32 11.65 0.60 1.25
N ALA A 33 10.85 -0.29 0.68
CA ALA A 33 9.87 0.07 -0.36
C ALA A 33 8.87 1.12 0.13
N ILE A 34 8.36 0.97 1.35
CA ILE A 34 7.46 1.95 1.98
C ILE A 34 8.17 3.31 2.12
N LEU A 35 9.41 3.35 2.61
CA LEU A 35 10.15 4.60 2.81
C LEU A 35 10.52 5.31 1.50
N GLN A 36 10.67 4.55 0.41
CA GLN A 36 11.01 5.07 -0.91
C GLN A 36 9.78 5.45 -1.74
N ASN A 37 8.57 5.25 -1.20
CA ASN A 37 7.30 5.37 -1.93
C ASN A 37 7.26 4.49 -3.20
N ASP A 38 7.83 3.29 -3.10
CA ASP A 38 7.79 2.31 -4.19
C ASP A 38 6.38 1.73 -4.34
N VAL A 39 6.08 1.22 -5.55
CA VAL A 39 4.81 0.53 -5.79
C VAL A 39 4.86 -0.86 -5.14
N ILE A 40 3.91 -1.12 -4.25
CA ILE A 40 3.73 -2.42 -3.59
C ILE A 40 2.44 -3.10 -4.06
N TYR A 41 2.49 -4.41 -4.25
CA TYR A 41 1.32 -5.25 -4.40
C TYR A 41 1.17 -6.13 -3.17
N VAL A 42 -0.02 -6.09 -2.57
CA VAL A 42 -0.33 -6.81 -1.34
C VAL A 42 -1.55 -7.69 -1.59
N SER A 43 -1.41 -8.99 -1.38
CA SER A 43 -2.48 -9.98 -1.64
C SER A 43 -2.97 -10.66 -0.36
N PHE A 44 -4.11 -11.34 -0.46
CA PHE A 44 -4.75 -12.09 0.64
C PHE A 44 -4.98 -11.26 1.92
N ASN A 45 -5.39 -10.01 1.76
CA ASN A 45 -5.77 -9.15 2.87
C ASN A 45 -7.23 -9.36 3.26
N LYS A 46 -7.52 -9.23 4.55
CA LYS A 46 -8.89 -9.19 5.06
C LYS A 46 -9.43 -7.77 4.96
N LEU A 47 -10.57 -7.61 4.30
CA LEU A 47 -11.38 -6.39 4.40
C LEU A 47 -12.13 -6.38 5.74
N VAL A 48 -11.95 -5.33 6.52
CA VAL A 48 -12.70 -5.05 7.74
C VAL A 48 -13.51 -3.78 7.52
N ARG A 49 -14.82 -3.90 7.55
CA ARG A 49 -15.74 -2.77 7.43
C ARG A 49 -15.88 -2.10 8.79
N GLN A 50 -15.51 -0.83 8.88
CA GLN A 50 -15.80 0.02 10.04
C GLN A 50 -16.80 1.11 9.63
N PRO A 51 -17.51 1.73 10.60
CA PRO A 51 -18.53 2.74 10.28
C PRO A 51 -17.99 3.96 9.53
N THR A 52 -16.72 4.30 9.73
CA THR A 52 -16.10 5.54 9.21
C THR A 52 -15.17 5.31 8.03
N MET A 53 -14.49 4.15 7.96
CA MET A 53 -13.55 3.85 6.89
C MET A 53 -13.36 2.33 6.74
N ASN A 54 -13.23 1.86 5.51
CA ASN A 54 -12.81 0.49 5.27
C ASN A 54 -11.32 0.34 5.55
N ILE A 55 -10.94 -0.72 6.26
CA ILE A 55 -9.53 -1.03 6.51
C ILE A 55 -9.20 -2.41 5.93
N LEU A 56 -7.98 -2.55 5.43
CA LEU A 56 -7.36 -3.82 5.08
C LEU A 56 -6.47 -4.25 6.24
N ARG A 57 -6.49 -5.53 6.56
CA ARG A 57 -5.56 -6.13 7.53
C ARG A 57 -4.87 -7.33 6.91
N SER A 58 -3.57 -7.46 7.14
CA SER A 58 -2.86 -8.66 6.75
C SER A 58 -3.39 -9.89 7.48
N THR A 59 -3.29 -11.02 6.80
CA THR A 59 -3.58 -12.36 7.30
C THR A 59 -2.29 -13.19 7.27
N GLU A 60 -2.34 -14.40 7.83
CA GLU A 60 -1.23 -15.35 7.74
C GLU A 60 -0.83 -15.73 6.30
N PHE A 61 -1.74 -15.54 5.34
CA PHE A 61 -1.51 -15.79 3.91
C PHE A 61 -1.09 -14.52 3.15
N THR A 62 -1.03 -13.37 3.80
CA THR A 62 -0.65 -12.12 3.13
C THR A 62 0.77 -12.20 2.60
N SER A 63 0.92 -11.81 1.34
CA SER A 63 2.22 -11.65 0.69
C SER A 63 2.36 -10.23 0.14
N VAL A 64 3.61 -9.77 0.09
CA VAL A 64 3.99 -8.47 -0.46
C VAL A 64 4.97 -8.69 -1.60
N VAL A 65 4.66 -8.11 -2.76
CA VAL A 65 5.56 -8.04 -3.91
C VAL A 65 5.91 -6.57 -4.14
N ILE A 66 7.20 -6.27 -4.17
CA ILE A 66 7.74 -4.93 -4.42
C ILE A 66 7.97 -4.79 -5.92
N GLU A 67 7.56 -3.66 -6.49
CA GLU A 67 7.68 -3.36 -7.93
C GLU A 67 7.19 -4.52 -8.83
N PRO A 68 5.94 -4.98 -8.66
CA PRO A 68 5.42 -6.08 -9.45
C PRO A 68 5.41 -5.71 -10.94
N ASN A 69 5.86 -6.63 -11.79
CA ASN A 69 5.86 -6.44 -13.23
C ASN A 69 4.47 -6.70 -13.85
N ILE A 70 3.49 -5.85 -13.49
CA ILE A 70 2.11 -5.92 -13.97
C ILE A 70 1.66 -4.57 -14.57
N PRO A 71 0.70 -4.55 -15.52
CA PRO A 71 0.24 -3.32 -16.15
C PRO A 71 -0.24 -2.25 -15.16
N GLU A 72 -0.94 -2.65 -14.11
CA GLU A 72 -1.51 -1.77 -13.08
C GLU A 72 -0.42 -0.99 -12.32
N ALA A 73 0.68 -1.67 -11.98
CA ALA A 73 1.81 -1.06 -11.28
C ALA A 73 2.55 -0.03 -12.14
N ARG A 74 2.69 -0.32 -13.45
CA ARG A 74 3.23 0.65 -14.41
C ARG A 74 2.35 1.89 -14.46
N ASN A 75 1.03 1.72 -14.55
CA ASN A 75 0.07 2.83 -14.61
C ASN A 75 0.10 3.70 -13.34
N ILE A 76 0.20 3.10 -12.16
CA ILE A 76 0.33 3.85 -10.89
C ILE A 76 1.65 4.62 -10.86
N GLY A 77 2.77 3.98 -11.22
CA GLY A 77 4.08 4.62 -11.28
C GLY A 77 4.12 5.81 -12.24
N PHE A 78 3.47 5.72 -13.40
CA PHE A 78 3.34 6.84 -14.33
C PHE A 78 2.49 8.00 -13.77
N LYS A 79 1.32 7.69 -13.18
CA LYS A 79 0.41 8.72 -12.62
C LYS A 79 1.02 9.45 -11.41
N MET A 80 1.70 8.75 -10.51
CA MET A 80 2.34 9.37 -9.34
C MET A 80 3.52 10.27 -9.74
N ARG A 81 4.30 9.89 -10.77
CA ARG A 81 5.41 10.73 -11.27
C ARG A 81 4.94 11.98 -12.04
N SER A 82 3.69 12.00 -12.51
CA SER A 82 3.09 13.16 -13.16
C SER A 82 2.40 14.15 -12.20
N CYS A 83 2.26 13.79 -10.93
CA CYS A 83 1.76 14.71 -9.91
C CYS A 83 2.95 15.46 -9.30
N ASP A 84 2.97 16.79 -9.42
CA ASP A 84 3.92 17.62 -8.69
C ASP A 84 3.76 17.36 -7.18
N PRO A 85 4.85 17.13 -6.43
CA PRO A 85 4.82 16.81 -5.00
C PRO A 85 4.17 17.91 -4.12
N CYS A 86 3.82 19.05 -4.70
CA CYS A 86 3.18 20.19 -4.03
C CYS A 86 1.64 20.09 -3.94
N GLN A 87 0.98 19.09 -4.53
CA GLN A 87 -0.50 18.97 -4.49
C GLN A 87 -1.05 17.90 -3.53
N CYS A 88 -0.20 17.11 -2.88
CA CYS A 88 -0.63 16.22 -1.80
C CYS A 88 -0.74 17.03 -0.49
N ILE A 89 -1.77 17.88 -0.40
CA ILE A 89 -2.13 18.55 0.85
C ILE A 89 -2.58 17.47 1.84
N VAL A 90 -1.67 17.11 2.75
CA VAL A 90 -2.02 16.46 4.01
C VAL A 90 -2.75 17.53 4.83
N ASN A 91 -4.08 17.48 4.83
CA ASN A 91 -4.85 18.28 5.78
C ASN A 91 -4.45 17.83 7.19
N LYS A 92 -3.97 18.81 7.97
CA LYS A 92 -3.63 18.67 9.40
C LYS A 92 -4.84 18.32 10.24
#